data_AF-A0A926AYW6-F1
#
_entry.id   AF-A0A926AYW6-F1
#
_cell.length_a   1.000
_cell.length_b   1.000
_cell.length_c   1.000
_cell.angle_alpha   90.00
_cell.angle_beta   90.00
_cell.angle_gamma   90.00
#
_symmetry.space_group_name_H-M   'P 1'
#
loop_
_entity.id
_entity.type
_entity.pdbx_description
1 polymer ?
#
loop_
_entity_poly.entity_id
_entity_poly.type
_entity_poly.pdbx_seq_one_letter_code
_entity_poly.pdbx_strand_id
1 'polypeptide(L)'
;MQSSQAASPYLTFEEYRFYDDGTENRYDLVDGVLQLSPHASKRHIDLNDRLFELLLPCKQKGYELHREAGVRTGIRRSRTPDLLVCTPEQWASVPDTG
;
A
#
# COMPACT_ATOMS: atom_id res chain seq x y z
N MET A 1 27.85 19.16 -10.64
CA MET A 1 28.36 18.13 -9.71
C MET A 1 27.16 17.60 -8.95
N GLN A 2 26.63 16.45 -9.35
CA GLN A 2 25.52 15.80 -8.65
C GLN A 2 26.10 15.03 -7.47
N SER A 3 25.75 15.46 -6.26
CA SER A 3 26.08 14.76 -5.03
C SER A 3 25.27 13.47 -4.99
N SER A 4 25.95 12.33 -5.13
CA SER A 4 25.36 11.03 -4.79
C SER A 4 25.20 11.00 -3.27
N GLN A 5 23.98 11.26 -2.80
CA GLN A 5 23.65 11.15 -1.39
C GLN A 5 23.52 9.66 -1.09
N ALA A 6 24.51 9.09 -0.40
CA ALA A 6 24.40 7.75 0.14
C ALA A 6 23.15 7.71 1.02
N ALA A 7 22.07 7.09 0.53
CA ALA A 7 20.82 6.96 1.24
C ALA A 7 21.11 6.29 2.59
N SER A 8 20.61 6.87 3.67
CA SER A 8 20.45 6.15 4.93
C SER A 8 19.85 4.78 4.61
N PRO A 9 20.36 3.66 5.16
CA PRO A 9 19.81 2.32 4.87
C PRO A 9 18.33 2.20 5.30
N TYR A 10 17.81 3.19 6.02
CA TYR A 10 16.44 3.30 6.46
C TYR A 10 15.82 4.61 5.98
N LEU A 11 14.76 4.50 5.19
CA LEU A 11 13.87 5.58 4.77
C LEU A 11 12.84 5.91 5.86
N THR A 12 12.48 7.18 5.92
CA THR A 12 11.25 7.64 6.55
C THR A 12 10.04 7.39 5.65
N PHE A 13 8.83 7.53 6.19
CA PHE A 13 7.61 7.41 5.39
C PHE A 13 7.49 8.51 4.32
N GLU A 14 7.93 9.74 4.62
CA GLU A 14 7.87 10.85 3.65
C GLU A 14 8.83 10.63 2.49
N GLU A 15 10.05 10.18 2.75
CA GLU A 15 11.01 9.83 1.69
C GLU A 15 10.50 8.65 0.85
N TYR A 16 9.91 7.64 1.49
CA TYR A 16 9.25 6.53 0.79
C TYR A 16 8.09 6.99 -0.10
N ARG A 17 7.26 7.93 0.37
CA ARG A 17 6.06 8.40 -0.36
C ARG A 17 6.39 9.04 -1.71
N PHE A 18 7.60 9.57 -1.86
CA PHE A 18 8.11 10.18 -3.09
C PHE A 18 9.27 9.40 -3.71
N TYR A 19 9.51 8.16 -3.25
CA TYR A 19 10.57 7.31 -3.79
C TYR A 19 10.22 6.85 -5.20
N ASP A 20 11.15 7.05 -6.12
CA ASP A 20 11.10 6.59 -7.51
C ASP A 20 12.52 6.21 -7.93
N ASP A 21 12.72 4.97 -8.33
CA ASP A 21 14.00 4.44 -8.81
C ASP A 21 14.09 4.40 -10.34
N GLY A 22 13.10 4.99 -11.03
CA GLY A 22 12.97 4.98 -12.48
C GLY A 22 12.48 3.65 -13.06
N THR A 23 11.93 2.76 -12.22
CA THR A 23 11.37 1.47 -12.63
C THR A 23 9.88 1.37 -12.31
N GLU A 24 9.21 0.37 -12.90
CA GLU A 24 7.79 0.05 -12.62
C GLU A 24 7.62 -0.85 -11.38
N ASN A 25 8.66 -0.95 -10.54
CA ASN A 25 8.62 -1.77 -9.34
C ASN A 25 7.74 -1.12 -8.27
N ARG A 26 6.97 -1.94 -7.56
CA ARG A 26 6.26 -1.52 -6.35
C ARG A 26 7.02 -1.98 -5.13
N TYR A 27 7.08 -1.16 -4.09
CA TYR A 27 7.78 -1.47 -2.86
C TYR A 27 6.89 -1.25 -1.64
N ASP A 28 6.98 -2.16 -0.66
CA ASP A 28 6.49 -1.96 0.70
C ASP A 28 7.61 -1.38 1.57
N LEU A 29 7.27 -0.48 2.49
CA LEU A 29 8.21 0.03 3.50
C LEU A 29 8.13 -0.86 4.75
N VAL A 30 9.19 -1.60 5.04
CA VAL A 30 9.26 -2.51 6.19
C VAL A 30 10.43 -2.10 7.09
N ASP A 31 10.10 -1.50 8.23
CA ASP A 31 11.07 -0.99 9.22
C ASP A 31 12.12 -0.04 8.63
N GLY A 32 11.68 0.80 7.69
CA GLY A 32 12.51 1.75 6.96
C GLY A 32 13.19 1.18 5.71
N VAL A 33 13.05 -0.12 5.43
CA VAL A 33 13.67 -0.75 4.24
C VAL A 33 12.61 -0.94 3.14
N LEU A 34 13.00 -0.69 1.89
CA LEU A 34 12.18 -1.01 0.73
C LEU A 34 12.22 -2.51 0.46
N GLN A 35 11.05 -3.13 0.48
CA GLN A 35 10.89 -4.52 0.09
C GLN A 35 10.10 -4.58 -1.21
N LEU A 36 10.67 -5.18 -2.25
CA LEU A 36 10.02 -5.32 -3.55
C LEU A 36 8.72 -6.13 -3.38
N SER A 37 7.61 -5.53 -3.78
CA SER A 37 6.32 -6.21 -3.87
C SER A 37 6.30 -7.01 -5.18
N PRO A 38 6.07 -8.33 -5.11
CA PRO A 38 6.06 -9.17 -6.29
C PRO A 38 4.93 -8.74 -7.25
N HIS A 39 5.21 -8.76 -8.55
CA HIS A 39 4.17 -8.54 -9.55
C HIS A 39 3.07 -9.61 -9.41
N ALA A 40 1.81 -9.15 -9.47
CA ALA A 40 0.65 -10.02 -9.40
C ALA A 40 0.68 -11.07 -10.53
N SER A 41 0.66 -12.36 -10.16
CA SER A 41 0.46 -13.44 -11.14
C SER A 41 -1.01 -13.51 -11.57
N LYS A 42 -1.31 -14.09 -12.74
CA LYS A 42 -2.70 -14.30 -13.19
C LYS A 42 -3.58 -14.97 -12.10
N ARG A 43 -3.04 -15.99 -11.43
CA ARG A 43 -3.74 -16.69 -10.33
C ARG A 43 -4.02 -15.78 -9.14
N HIS A 44 -3.10 -14.88 -8.82
CA HIS A 44 -3.27 -13.91 -7.75
C HIS A 44 -4.37 -12.89 -8.08
N ILE A 45 -4.43 -12.42 -9.33
CA ILE A 45 -5.51 -11.56 -9.84
C ILE A 45 -6.86 -12.27 -9.73
N ASP A 46 -6.98 -13.49 -10.28
CA ASP A 46 -8.23 -14.26 -10.25
C ASP A 46 -8.73 -14.50 -8.82
N LEU A 47 -7.82 -14.76 -7.88
CA LEU A 47 -8.15 -14.95 -6.47
C LEU A 47 -8.57 -13.65 -5.79
N ASN A 48 -7.86 -12.55 -6.03
CA ASN A 48 -8.20 -11.24 -5.48
C ASN A 48 -9.57 -10.77 -5.93
N ASP A 49 -9.91 -10.94 -7.22
CA ASP A 49 -11.24 -10.62 -7.73
C ASP A 49 -12.32 -11.48 -7.08
N ARG A 50 -12.07 -12.79 -6.96
CA ARG A 50 -13.01 -13.68 -6.27
C ARG A 50 -13.22 -13.29 -4.81
N LEU A 51 -12.16 -12.93 -4.09
CA LEU A 51 -12.24 -12.49 -2.70
C LEU A 51 -12.96 -11.15 -2.57
N PHE A 52 -12.72 -10.21 -3.49
CA PHE A 52 -13.43 -8.94 -3.52
C PHE A 52 -14.94 -9.14 -3.63
N GLU A 53 -15.38 -9.96 -4.58
CA GLU A 53 -16.80 -10.28 -4.77
C GLU A 53 -17.42 -10.94 -3.52
N LEU A 54 -16.69 -11.84 -2.86
CA LEU A 54 -17.15 -12.47 -1.62
C LEU A 54 -17.27 -11.48 -0.45
N LEU A 55 -16.51 -10.39 -0.47
CA LEU A 55 -16.50 -9.36 0.57
C LEU A 55 -17.45 -8.19 0.27
N LEU A 56 -18.02 -8.08 -0.94
CA LEU A 56 -19.02 -7.05 -1.26
C LEU A 56 -20.17 -6.94 -0.23
N PRO A 57 -20.70 -8.04 0.36
CA PRO A 57 -21.72 -7.94 1.40
C PRO A 57 -21.28 -7.17 2.66
N CYS A 58 -19.98 -7.02 2.91
CA CYS A 58 -19.48 -6.17 4.01
C CYS A 58 -19.91 -4.71 3.82
N LYS A 59 -20.03 -4.23 2.57
CA LYS A 59 -20.52 -2.87 2.29
C LYS A 59 -21.97 -2.69 2.74
N GLN A 60 -22.80 -3.72 2.57
CA GLN A 60 -24.19 -3.71 3.06
C GLN A 60 -24.28 -3.70 4.59
N LYS A 61 -23.24 -4.19 5.27
CA LYS A 61 -23.09 -4.13 6.73
C LYS A 61 -22.46 -2.84 7.24
N GLY A 62 -22.24 -1.86 6.36
CA GLY A 62 -21.70 -0.55 6.70
C GLY A 62 -20.16 -0.49 6.79
N TYR A 63 -19.44 -1.45 6.22
CA TYR A 63 -17.98 -1.37 6.09
C TYR A 63 -17.58 -0.78 4.74
N GLU A 64 -16.38 -0.23 4.69
CA GLU A 64 -15.74 0.15 3.43
C GLU A 64 -14.89 -1.01 2.90
N LEU A 65 -14.79 -1.12 1.57
CA LEU A 65 -14.03 -2.15 0.87
C LEU A 65 -13.29 -1.51 -0.30
N HIS A 66 -11.96 -1.56 -0.26
CA HIS A 66 -11.06 -0.95 -1.25
C HIS A 66 -9.98 -1.94 -1.70
N ARG A 67 -9.41 -1.68 -2.88
CA ARG A 67 -8.26 -2.40 -3.44
C ARG A 67 -7.04 -1.50 -3.46
N GLU A 68 -5.87 -2.10 -3.29
CA GLU A 68 -4.57 -1.44 -3.47
C GLU A 68 -4.36 -0.15 -2.65
N ALA A 69 -5.05 -0.02 -1.52
CA ALA A 69 -4.88 1.14 -0.64
C ALA A 69 -3.52 1.08 0.05
N GLY A 70 -2.74 2.17 0.02
CA GLY A 70 -1.53 2.29 0.84
C GLY A 70 -1.90 2.45 2.30
N VAL A 71 -1.50 1.50 3.15
CA VAL A 71 -1.81 1.48 4.58
C VAL A 71 -0.54 1.64 5.40
N ARG A 72 -0.46 2.74 6.14
CA ARG A 72 0.60 2.97 7.12
C ARG A 72 0.32 2.14 8.38
N THR A 73 1.15 1.13 8.62
CA THR A 73 1.05 0.22 9.79
C THR A 73 2.05 0.56 10.90
N GLY A 74 2.85 1.62 10.72
CA GLY A 74 3.75 2.16 11.72
C GLY A 74 4.51 3.38 11.22
N ILE A 75 5.36 3.96 12.08
CA ILE A 75 6.11 5.19 11.76
C ILE A 75 6.97 5.01 10.49
N ARG A 76 7.63 3.85 10.36
CA ARG A 76 8.45 3.47 9.19
C ARG A 76 7.92 2.19 8.55
N ARG A 77 6.60 2.05 8.52
CA ARG A 77 5.93 0.86 7.98
C ARG A 77 4.73 1.26 7.15
N SER A 78 4.75 0.91 5.87
CA SER A 78 3.67 1.11 4.92
C SER A 78 3.57 -0.11 4.03
N ARG A 79 2.34 -0.57 3.79
CA ARG A 79 2.07 -1.72 2.91
C ARG A 79 0.93 -1.40 1.97
N THR A 80 0.92 -2.04 0.82
CA THR A 80 -0.25 -2.02 -0.06
C THR A 80 -0.93 -3.39 -0.04
N PRO A 81 -1.88 -3.64 0.89
CA PRO A 81 -2.69 -4.85 0.84
C PRO A 81 -3.47 -4.94 -0.48
N ASP A 82 -3.68 -6.17 -0.93
CA ASP A 82 -4.52 -6.48 -2.08
C ASP A 82 -5.96 -5.97 -1.88
N LEU A 83 -6.54 -6.28 -0.71
CA LEU A 83 -7.89 -5.90 -0.28
C LEU A 83 -7.84 -5.25 1.10
N LEU A 84 -8.56 -4.14 1.28
CA LEU A 84 -8.75 -3.45 2.54
C LEU A 84 -10.24 -3.44 2.90
N VAL A 85 -10.56 -3.96 4.09
CA VAL A 85 -11.88 -3.80 4.72
C VAL A 85 -11.70 -2.98 5.99
N CYS A 86 -12.42 -1.89 6.13
CA CYS A 86 -12.33 -0.99 7.27
C CYS A 86 -13.69 -0.39 7.64
N THR A 87 -13.80 0.25 8.79
CA THR A 87 -15.02 1.01 9.14
C THR A 87 -15.05 2.35 8.41
N PRO A 88 -16.22 2.97 8.23
CA PRO A 88 -16.34 4.29 7.60
C PRO A 88 -15.51 5.36 8.33
N GLU A 89 -15.40 5.29 9.66
CA GLU A 89 -14.60 6.23 10.45
C GLU A 89 -13.10 6.08 10.17
N GLN A 90 -12.63 4.85 10.00
CA GLN A 90 -11.25 4.59 9.61
C GLN A 90 -10.97 5.11 8.19
N TRP A 91 -11.91 4.88 7.26
CA TRP A 91 -11.79 5.40 5.90
C TRP A 91 -11.79 6.93 5.86
N ALA A 92 -12.69 7.59 6.58
CA ALA A 92 -12.76 9.05 6.67
C ALA A 92 -11.51 9.69 7.32
N SER A 93 -10.71 8.93 8.05
CA SER A 93 -9.43 9.40 8.60
C SER A 93 -8.29 9.43 7.57
N VAL A 94 -8.48 8.79 6.41
CA VAL A 94 -7.52 8.82 5.30
C VAL A 94 -7.60 10.21 4.64
N PRO A 95 -6.48 10.95 4.53
CA PRO A 95 -6.49 12.27 3.91
C PRO A 95 -6.82 12.21 2.42
N ASP A 96 -7.70 13.10 1.94
CA ASP A 96 -7.90 13.39 0.51
C ASP A 96 -6.68 14.17 -0.02
N THR A 97 -5.56 13.48 -0.24
CA THR A 97 -4.37 14.08 -0.87
C THR A 97 -4.21 13.49 -2.26
N GLY A 98 -4.75 14.18 -3.26
CA GLY A 98 -4.49 13.92 -4.68
C GLY A 98 -3.10 14.35 -5.10
#